data_AF-A0A7C9MAX8-F1
#
_entry.id   AF-A0A7C9MAX8-F1
#
_cell.length_a   1.000
_cell.length_b   1.000
_cell.length_c   1.000
_cell.angle_alpha   90.00
_cell.angle_beta   90.00
_cell.angle_gamma   90.00
#
_symmetry.space_group_name_H-M   'P 1'
#
loop_
_entity.id
_entity.type
_entity.pdbx_description
1 polymer ?
#
loop_
_entity_poly.entity_id
_entity_poly.type
_entity_poly.pdbx_seq_one_letter_code
_entity_poly.pdbx_strand_id
1 'polypeptide(L)' 'MPHVLITHADSGEVLCRLGPFATAHAARTAAGEDAGQVLTWTREEETWQAEKWPQRYSVDADAP' A
#
# COMPACT_ATOMS: atom_id res chain seq x y z
N MET A 1 -5.57 12.21 -4.06
CA MET A 1 -6.24 10.91 -4.30
C MET A 1 -5.22 9.84 -4.00
N PRO A 2 -5.50 8.90 -3.09
CA PRO A 2 -4.52 7.94 -2.61
C PRO A 2 -4.05 6.99 -3.72
N HIS A 3 -2.80 6.54 -3.59
CA HIS A 3 -2.19 5.52 -4.42
C HIS A 3 -1.67 4.38 -3.55
N VAL A 4 -1.44 3.22 -4.15
CA VAL A 4 -0.61 2.18 -3.55
C VAL A 4 0.77 2.29 -4.19
N LEU A 5 1.80 2.43 -3.36
CA LEU A 5 3.18 2.27 -3.78
C LEU A 5 3.65 0.88 -3.35
N ILE A 6 4.19 0.10 -4.29
CA ILE A 6 4.74 -1.22 -4.03
C ILE A 6 6.25 -1.13 -4.21
N THR A 7 7.00 -1.42 -3.16
CA THR A 7 8.46 -1.40 -3.17
C THR A 7 9.04 -2.76 -2.79
N HIS A 8 10.26 -3.04 -3.23
CA HIS A 8 11.04 -4.15 -2.71
C HIS A 8 11.54 -3.82 -1.30
N ALA A 9 11.27 -4.68 -0.32
CA ALA A 9 11.48 -4.40 1.09
C ALA A 9 12.95 -4.10 1.45
N ASP A 10 13.91 -4.77 0.80
CA ASP A 10 15.34 -4.58 1.04
C ASP A 10 15.96 -3.38 0.32
N SER A 11 15.64 -3.20 -0.96
CA SER A 11 16.30 -2.21 -1.82
C SER A 11 15.55 -0.87 -1.85
N GLY A 12 14.27 -0.87 -1.43
CA GLY A 12 13.38 0.28 -1.60
C GLY A 12 12.99 0.53 -3.06
N GLU A 13 13.39 -0.34 -3.99
CA GLU A 13 13.08 -0.18 -5.41
C GLU A 13 11.57 -0.18 -5.63
N VAL A 14 11.07 0.79 -6.39
CA VAL A 14 9.66 0.86 -6.76
C VAL A 14 9.36 -0.20 -7.81
N LEU A 15 8.56 -1.19 -7.43
CA LEU A 15 8.14 -2.28 -8.30
C LEU A 15 6.90 -1.89 -9.10
N CYS A 16 5.95 -1.22 -8.46
CA CYS A 16 4.66 -0.87 -9.06
C CYS A 16 3.99 0.30 -8.32
N ARG A 17 3.09 0.98 -9.02
CA ARG A 17 2.18 1.98 -8.45
C ARG A 17 0.77 1.72 -8.94
N LEU A 18 -0.17 1.54 -8.02
CA LEU A 18 -1.59 1.35 -8.33
C LEU A 18 -2.39 2.63 -8.07
N GLY A 19 -3.48 2.82 -8.83
CA GLY A 19 -4.41 3.94 -8.67
C GLY A 19 -4.24 5.04 -9.72
N PRO A 20 -4.78 6.24 -9.49
CA PRO A 20 -5.34 6.74 -8.23
C PRO A 20 -6.63 6.03 -7.79
N PHE A 21 -6.89 6.05 -6.48
CA PHE A 21 -8.12 5.54 -5.87
C PHE A 21 -8.91 6.67 -5.21
N ALA A 22 -10.20 6.43 -4.96
CA ALA A 22 -11.09 7.41 -4.34
C ALA A 22 -10.81 7.62 -2.84
N THR A 23 -10.41 6.56 -2.11
CA THR A 23 -10.18 6.58 -0.65
C THR A 23 -8.99 5.68 -0.28
N ALA A 24 -8.37 5.90 0.89
CA ALA A 24 -7.26 5.05 1.32
C ALA A 24 -7.74 3.62 1.61
N HIS A 25 -9.01 3.45 2.02
CA HIS A 25 -9.64 2.15 2.11
C HIS A 25 -9.67 1.43 0.75
N ALA A 26 -10.13 2.08 -0.32
CA ALA A 26 -10.15 1.48 -1.66
C ALA A 26 -8.75 1.09 -2.15
N ALA A 27 -7.75 1.94 -1.89
CA ALA A 27 -6.36 1.64 -2.21
C ALA A 27 -5.84 0.40 -1.47
N ARG A 28 -6.11 0.27 -0.17
CA ARG A 28 -5.71 -0.91 0.63
C ARG A 28 -6.40 -2.19 0.19
N THR A 29 -7.66 -2.12 -0.23
CA THR A 29 -8.39 -3.27 -0.79
C THR A 29 -7.75 -3.72 -2.11
N ALA A 30 -7.49 -2.79 -3.03
CA ALA A 30 -6.84 -3.10 -4.31
C ALA A 30 -5.43 -3.69 -4.13
N ALA A 31 -4.67 -3.21 -3.14
CA ALA A 31 -3.38 -3.79 -2.78
C ALA A 31 -3.48 -5.26 -2.34
N GLY A 32 -4.55 -5.65 -1.63
CA GLY A 32 -4.80 -7.05 -1.28
C GLY A 32 -5.13 -7.93 -2.49
N GLU A 33 -5.87 -7.39 -3.46
CA GLU A 33 -6.15 -8.08 -4.73
C GLU A 33 -4.86 -8.30 -5.54
N ASP A 34 -4.01 -7.27 -5.66
CA ASP A 34 -2.69 -7.37 -6.31
C ASP A 34 -1.76 -8.36 -5.58
N ALA A 35 -1.74 -8.32 -4.26
CA ALA A 35 -1.00 -9.25 -3.43
C ALA A 35 -1.53 -10.69 -3.49
N GLY A 36 -2.76 -10.89 -4.00
CA GLY A 36 -3.46 -12.17 -4.02
C GLY A 36 -3.88 -12.68 -2.63
N GLN A 37 -3.89 -11.82 -1.62
CA GLN A 37 -4.28 -12.15 -0.25
C GLN A 37 -4.65 -10.89 0.56
N VAL A 38 -5.36 -11.08 1.67
CA VAL A 38 -5.60 -10.00 2.64
C VAL A 38 -4.28 -9.59 3.28
N LEU A 39 -3.98 -8.29 3.25
CA LEU A 39 -2.81 -7.70 3.88
C LEU A 39 -3.15 -7.17 5.28
N THR A 40 -2.25 -7.40 6.23
CA THR A 40 -2.32 -6.78 7.56
C THR A 40 -1.67 -5.41 7.49
N TRP A 41 -2.44 -4.37 7.80
CA TRP A 41 -1.99 -2.99 7.71
C TRP A 41 -1.63 -2.41 9.07
N THR A 42 -0.48 -1.77 9.15
CA THR A 42 -0.07 -0.91 10.25
C THR A 42 -0.31 0.55 9.87
N ARG A 43 -0.88 1.31 10.80
CA ARG A 43 -1.08 2.76 10.64
C ARG A 43 0.15 3.49 11.17
N GLU A 44 0.81 4.24 10.30
CA GLU A 44 1.82 5.24 10.66
C GLU A 44 1.20 6.65 10.59
N GLU A 45 1.95 7.68 11.01
CA GLU A 45 1.47 9.07 11.08
C GLU A 45 0.81 9.54 9.78
N GLU A 46 1.46 9.29 8.64
CA GLU A 46 1.02 9.78 7.32
C GLU A 46 0.73 8.65 6.33
N THR A 47 0.92 7.38 6.69
CA THR A 47 0.75 6.26 5.76
C THR A 47 0.13 5.04 6.41
N TRP A 48 -0.44 4.17 5.59
CA TRP A 48 -0.69 2.78 5.91
C TRP A 48 0.40 1.94 5.28
N GLN A 49 0.97 1.01 6.04
CA GLN A 49 2.03 0.11 5.60
C GLN A 49 1.57 -1.33 5.75
N ALA A 50 1.87 -2.17 4.76
CA ALA A 50 1.69 -3.62 4.85
C ALA A 50 2.85 -4.33 4.16
N GLU A 51 3.10 -5.57 4.55
CA GLU A 51 4.20 -6.36 4.01
C GLU A 51 3.73 -7.75 3.57
N LYS A 52 4.23 -8.16 2.41
CA LYS A 52 4.20 -9.53 1.91
C LYS A 52 5.54 -9.77 1.25
N TRP A 53 6.48 -10.33 2.00
CA TRP A 53 7.85 -10.49 1.55
C TRP A 53 7.96 -11.08 0.13
N PRO A 54 8.75 -10.48 -0.78
CA PRO A 54 9.66 -9.34 -0.58
C PRO A 54 9.05 -7.95 -0.84
N GLN A 55 7.73 -7.84 -0.98
CA GLN A 55 7.04 -6.59 -1.29
C GLN A 55 6.58 -5.86 -0.02
N ARG A 56 6.77 -4.54 -0.03
CA ARG A 56 6.17 -3.60 0.92
C ARG A 56 5.16 -2.74 0.19
N TYR A 57 4.00 -2.54 0.80
CA TYR A 57 2.88 -1.77 0.28
C TYR A 57 2.67 -0.55 1.15
N SER A 58 2.67 0.64 0.53
CA SER A 58 2.43 1.91 1.20
C SER A 58 1.22 2.62 0.59
N VAL A 59 0.35 3.16 1.42
CA VAL A 59 -0.82 3.95 1.00
C VAL A 59 -0.86 5.22 1.83
N ASP A 60 -1.09 6.37 1.20
CA ASP A 60 -1.24 7.63 1.93
C ASP A 60 -2.41 7.55 2.92
N ALA A 61 -2.20 8.15 4.08
CA ALA A 61 -3.24 8.45 5.04
C ALA A 61 -4.38 9.25 4.44
N ASP A 62 -5.62 8.88 4.80
CA ASP A 62 -6.66 9.88 4.85
C ASP A 62 -6.27 10.91 5.94
N ALA A 63 -6.50 12.19 5.66
CA ALA A 63 -6.32 13.26 6.65
C ALA A 63 -7.24 13.01 7.86
N PRO A 64 -6.82 13.40 9.09
CA PRO A 64 -7.62 13.22 10.30
C PRO A 64 -8.98 13.93 10.25
#